data_AF-A0AAW6C409-F1
#
_entry.id   AF-A0AAW6C409-F1
#
_cell.length_a   1.000
_cell.length_b   1.000
_cell.length_c   1.000
_cell.angle_alpha   90.00
_cell.angle_beta   90.00
_cell.angle_gamma   90.00
#
_symmetry.space_group_name_H-M   'P 1'
#
loop_
_entity.id
_entity.type
_entity.pdbx_description
1 polymer ?
#
loop_
_entity_poly.entity_id
_entity_poly.type
_entity_poly.pdbx_seq_one_letter_code
_entity_poly.pdbx_strand_id
1 'polypeptide(L)'
;RYSFGLRLPQLGPMENADMVGTDLTYNIHDYILRDLEDSHEPSPLLKQLRDAGKIGFKTGEGFQKWTPEQVAQSNAELNEYLIRMLYGK
;
A
#
# COMPACT_ATOMS: atom_id res chain seq x y z
N ARG A 1 5.37 -16.90 -8.30
CA ARG A 1 4.08 -17.09 -9.03
C ARG A 1 2.90 -16.38 -8.35
N TYR A 2 2.77 -16.40 -7.02
CA TYR A 2 1.61 -15.83 -6.29
C TYR A 2 1.97 -14.66 -5.36
N SER A 3 2.90 -13.81 -5.79
CA SER A 3 3.39 -12.67 -4.99
C SER A 3 2.68 -11.37 -5.40
N PHE A 4 3.31 -10.21 -5.18
CA PHE A 4 2.73 -8.89 -5.41
C PHE A 4 2.14 -8.69 -6.81
N GLY A 5 2.75 -9.27 -7.85
CA GLY A 5 2.26 -9.15 -9.23
C GLY A 5 0.84 -9.67 -9.44
N LEU A 6 0.39 -10.64 -8.62
CA LEU A 6 -1.00 -11.10 -8.65
C LEU A 6 -1.96 -10.03 -8.11
N ARG A 7 -1.53 -9.20 -7.15
CA ARG A 7 -2.40 -8.20 -6.51
C ARG A 7 -2.56 -6.94 -7.35
N LEU A 8 -1.56 -6.58 -8.17
CA LEU A 8 -1.51 -5.31 -8.91
C LEU A 8 -2.75 -4.97 -9.76
N PRO A 9 -3.45 -5.92 -10.42
CA PRO A 9 -4.65 -5.60 -11.20
C PRO A 9 -5.83 -5.12 -10.34
N GLN A 10 -5.92 -5.55 -9.09
CA GLN A 10 -7.00 -5.21 -8.16
C GLN A 10 -6.58 -4.15 -7.14
N LEU A 11 -5.32 -4.19 -6.71
CA LEU A 11 -4.75 -3.32 -5.70
C LEU A 11 -3.57 -2.55 -6.28
N GLY A 12 -3.83 -1.29 -6.65
CA GLY A 12 -2.80 -0.41 -7.19
C GLY A 12 -1.69 -0.12 -6.18
N PRO A 13 -0.48 0.27 -6.62
CA PRO A 13 0.67 0.46 -5.74
C PRO A 13 0.45 1.52 -4.65
N MET A 14 -0.24 2.62 -4.97
CA MET A 14 -0.54 3.70 -4.01
C MET A 14 -1.55 3.26 -2.97
N GLU A 15 -2.58 2.52 -3.39
CA GLU A 15 -3.57 1.94 -2.49
C GLU A 15 -2.97 0.84 -1.61
N ASN A 16 -2.08 0.00 -2.16
CA ASN A 16 -1.34 -0.97 -1.37
C ASN A 16 -0.47 -0.30 -0.31
N ALA A 17 0.14 0.86 -0.62
CA ALA A 17 0.89 1.63 0.37
C ALA A 17 -0.02 2.21 1.47
N ASP A 18 -1.24 2.64 1.14
CA ASP A 18 -2.23 3.07 2.14
C ASP A 18 -2.79 1.88 2.96
N MET A 19 -2.94 0.71 2.34
CA MET A 19 -3.39 -0.51 3.00
C MET A 19 -2.36 -1.01 4.02
N VAL A 20 -1.08 -1.00 3.64
CA VAL A 20 0.02 -1.43 4.52
C VAL A 20 0.40 -0.33 5.54
N GLY A 21 0.34 0.93 5.12
CA GLY A 21 0.72 2.12 5.88
C GLY A 21 1.88 2.87 5.24
N THR A 22 1.72 4.18 5.08
CA THR A 22 2.75 5.06 4.48
C THR A 22 3.97 5.21 5.39
N ASP A 23 3.81 5.08 6.71
CA ASP A 23 4.89 5.06 7.69
C ASP A 23 5.77 3.81 7.55
N LEU A 24 5.15 2.63 7.39
CA LEU A 24 5.89 1.41 7.13
C LEU A 24 6.57 1.46 5.76
N THR A 25 5.88 1.99 4.75
CA THR A 25 6.46 2.18 3.41
C THR A 25 7.69 3.09 3.46
N TYR A 26 7.64 4.20 4.23
CA TYR A 26 8.79 5.07 4.48
C TYR A 26 9.96 4.29 5.11
N ASN A 27 9.69 3.50 6.17
CA ASN A 27 10.74 2.77 6.88
C ASN A 27 11.40 1.71 5.98
N ILE A 28 10.63 1.07 5.10
CA ILE A 28 11.17 0.15 4.10
C ILE A 28 12.09 0.91 3.15
N HIS A 29 11.68 2.08 2.66
CA HIS A 29 12.51 2.90 1.77
C HIS A 29 13.82 3.33 2.44
N ASP A 30 13.77 3.79 3.69
CA ASP A 30 14.96 4.27 4.44
C ASP A 30 16.00 3.17 4.65
N TYR A 31 15.54 1.92 4.66
CA TYR A 31 16.42 0.77 4.72
C TYR A 31 16.91 0.33 3.34
N ILE A 32 15.99 -0.01 2.43
CA ILE A 32 16.32 -0.78 1.22
C ILE A 32 16.87 0.06 0.07
N LEU A 33 16.49 1.33 -0.05
CA LEU A 33 16.86 2.13 -1.23
C LEU A 33 18.35 2.41 -1.28
N ARG A 34 19.03 2.43 -0.14
CA ARG A 34 20.50 2.53 -0.03
C ARG A 34 21.25 1.48 -0.86
N ASP A 35 20.64 0.31 -1.06
CA ASP A 35 21.25 -0.81 -1.78
C ASP A 35 20.54 -1.11 -3.12
N LEU A 36 19.43 -0.43 -3.42
CA LEU A 36 18.55 -0.75 -4.55
C LEU A 36 18.45 0.37 -5.59
N GLU A 37 18.63 1.63 -5.19
CA GLU A 37 18.29 2.79 -6.00
C GLU A 37 19.26 3.96 -5.75
N ASP A 38 19.70 4.65 -6.82
CA ASP A 38 20.79 5.64 -6.77
C ASP A 38 20.47 6.89 -5.93
N SER A 39 19.18 7.21 -5.71
CA SER A 39 18.82 8.31 -4.80
C SER A 39 19.10 7.98 -3.33
N HIS A 40 19.14 6.68 -2.98
CA HIS A 40 19.39 6.11 -1.66
C HIS A 40 18.45 6.59 -0.53
N GLU A 41 17.45 7.41 -0.83
CA GLU A 41 16.66 8.14 0.17
C GLU A 41 15.15 7.88 0.01
N PRO A 42 14.39 7.89 1.12
CA PRO A 42 12.94 7.78 1.04
C PRO A 42 12.30 8.90 0.23
N SER A 43 11.15 8.59 -0.37
CA SER A 43 10.34 9.59 -1.06
C SER A 43 9.98 10.74 -0.10
N PRO A 44 10.24 12.01 -0.48
CA PRO A 44 9.86 13.16 0.33
C PRO A 44 8.35 13.21 0.63
N LEU A 45 7.52 12.67 -0.28
CA LEU A 45 6.07 12.61 -0.09
C LEU A 45 5.69 11.63 1.03
N LEU A 46 6.34 10.47 1.11
CA LEU A 46 6.12 9.52 2.21
C LEU A 46 6.49 10.14 3.56
N LYS A 47 7.57 10.93 3.60
CA LYS A 47 7.96 11.68 4.80
C LYS A 47 6.87 12.66 5.23
N GLN A 48 6.36 13.46 4.30
CA GLN A 48 5.28 14.43 4.57
C GLN A 48 3.99 13.74 5.08
N LEU A 49 3.60 12.62 4.47
CA LEU A 49 2.41 11.87 4.87
C LEU A 49 2.56 11.28 6.27
N ARG A 50 3.71 10.65 6.55
CA ARG A 50 4.03 10.10 7.87
C ARG A 50 4.02 11.19 8.95
N ASP A 51 4.71 12.31 8.70
CA ASP A 51 4.85 13.41 9.67
C ASP A 51 3.51 14.11 9.93
N ALA A 52 2.59 14.09 8.95
CA ALA A 52 1.22 14.57 9.10
C ALA A 52 0.25 13.55 9.74
N GLY A 53 0.73 12.35 10.11
CA GLY A 53 -0.13 11.28 10.65
C GLY A 53 -1.08 10.65 9.63
N LYS A 54 -0.84 10.88 8.32
CA LYS A 54 -1.62 10.33 7.21
C LYS A 54 -1.04 8.99 6.79
N ILE A 55 -1.33 7.98 7.59
CA ILE A 55 -0.71 6.66 7.55
C ILE A 55 -1.62 5.57 6.95
N GLY A 56 -2.53 5.98 6.05
CA GLY A 56 -3.33 5.10 5.21
C GLY A 56 -4.65 4.68 5.87
N PHE A 57 -5.06 3.43 5.64
CA PHE A 57 -6.36 2.90 6.07
C PHE A 57 -6.58 3.05 7.58
N LYS A 58 -5.54 2.85 8.38
CA LYS A 58 -5.61 2.93 9.86
C LYS A 58 -5.95 4.33 10.39
N THR A 59 -5.71 5.39 9.63
CA THR A 59 -6.03 6.78 10.00
C THR A 59 -7.09 7.42 9.12
N GLY A 60 -7.66 6.66 8.15
CA GLY A 60 -8.63 7.17 7.20
C GLY A 60 -8.05 8.12 6.13
N GLU A 61 -6.74 8.32 6.11
CA GLU A 61 -6.06 9.13 5.10
C GLU A 61 -4.58 8.72 4.97
N GLY A 62 -4.13 8.57 3.73
CA GLY A 62 -2.73 8.41 3.34
C GLY A 62 -2.49 9.18 2.04
N PHE A 63 -2.15 8.47 0.96
CA PHE A 63 -2.20 9.03 -0.39
C PHE A 63 -3.61 9.41 -0.82
N GLN A 64 -4.62 8.67 -0.34
CA GLN A 64 -6.03 8.94 -0.56
C GLN A 64 -6.77 9.07 0.78
N LYS A 65 -7.99 9.62 0.72
CA LYS A 65 -8.92 9.62 1.85
C LYS A 65 -9.78 8.37 1.79
N TRP A 66 -9.98 7.76 2.95
CA TRP A 66 -10.61 6.46 3.09
C TRP A 66 -11.72 6.54 4.12
N THR A 67 -12.95 6.25 3.69
CA THR A 67 -14.01 5.94 4.63
C THR A 67 -13.90 4.48 5.09
N PRO A 68 -14.45 4.11 6.27
CA PRO A 68 -14.48 2.72 6.72
C PRO A 68 -15.12 1.78 5.68
N GLU A 69 -16.13 2.25 4.94
CA GLU A 69 -16.82 1.49 3.91
C GLU A 69 -15.91 1.23 2.70
N GLN A 70 -15.15 2.24 2.27
CA GLN A 70 -14.18 2.10 1.17
C GLN A 70 -13.06 1.13 1.53
N VAL A 71 -12.56 1.18 2.78
CA VAL A 71 -11.55 0.23 3.28
C VAL A 71 -12.11 -1.18 3.29
N ALA A 72 -13.33 -1.37 3.78
CA ALA A 72 -13.98 -2.67 3.80
C ALA A 72 -14.20 -3.23 2.38
N GLN A 73 -14.64 -2.38 1.45
CA GLN A 73 -14.84 -2.73 0.06
C GLN A 73 -13.54 -3.14 -0.63
N SER A 74 -12.48 -2.33 -0.51
CA SER A 74 -11.16 -2.63 -1.08
C SER A 74 -10.63 -3.99 -0.61
N ASN A 75 -10.73 -4.27 0.70
CA ASN A 75 -10.34 -5.56 1.26
C ASN A 75 -11.19 -6.73 0.74
N ALA A 76 -12.50 -6.53 0.60
CA ALA A 76 -13.41 -7.56 0.11
C ALA A 76 -13.13 -7.90 -1.35
N GLU A 77 -13.00 -6.88 -2.21
CA GLU A 77 -12.73 -7.05 -3.64
C GLU A 77 -11.37 -7.73 -3.89
N LEU A 78 -10.33 -7.35 -3.15
CA LEU A 78 -9.03 -8.01 -3.22
C LEU A 78 -9.13 -9.49 -2.84
N ASN A 79 -9.83 -9.81 -1.75
CA ASN A 79 -9.98 -11.18 -1.31
C ASN A 79 -10.78 -12.03 -2.31
N GLU A 80 -11.88 -11.51 -2.84
CA GLU A 80 -12.68 -12.17 -3.86
C GLU A 80 -11.86 -12.44 -5.12
N TYR A 81 -11.13 -11.42 -5.60
CA TYR A 81 -10.23 -11.55 -6.74
C TYR A 81 -9.17 -12.64 -6.52
N LEU A 82 -8.50 -12.63 -5.37
CA LEU A 82 -7.46 -13.61 -5.05
C LEU A 82 -8.03 -15.03 -4.93
N ILE A 83 -9.20 -15.20 -4.33
CA ILE A 83 -9.89 -16.50 -4.27
C ILE A 83 -10.18 -17.01 -5.69
N ARG A 84 -10.74 -16.17 -6.54
CA ARG A 84 -11.03 -16.50 -7.94
C ARG A 84 -9.77 -16.91 -8.70
N MET A 85 -8.69 -16.14 -8.56
CA MET A 85 -7.44 -16.40 -9.28
C MET A 85 -6.69 -17.65 -8.79
N LEU A 86 -6.79 -17.98 -7.50
CA LEU A 86 -6.10 -19.12 -6.91
C LEU A 86 -6.88 -20.43 -7.04
N TYR A 87 -8.21 -20.37 -6.93
CA TYR A 87 -9.07 -21.56 -6.85
C TYR A 87 -9.98 -21.75 -8.07
N GLY A 88 -9.98 -20.83 -9.03
CA GLY A 88 -10.73 -20.96 -10.28
C GLY A 88 -12.26 -21.02 -10.09
N LYS A 89 -12.75 -20.51 -8.97
CA LYS A 89 -14.19 -20.36 -8.69
C LYS A 89 -14.65 -18.95 -9.02
#